data_AF-A0AB74M7V7-F1
#
_entry.id   AF-A0AB74M7V7-F1
#
_cell.length_a   1.000
_cell.length_b   1.000
_cell.length_c   1.000
_cell.angle_alpha   90.00
_cell.angle_beta   90.00
_cell.angle_gamma   90.00
#
_symmetry.space_group_name_H-M   'P 1'
#
loop_
_entity.id
_entity.type
_entity.pdbx_description
1 polymer ?
#
loop_
_entity_poly.entity_id
_entity_poly.type
_entity_poly.pdbx_seq_one_letter_code
_entity_poly.pdbx_strand_id
1 'polypeptide(L)'
;NVQRLVITEATETTPAVMESDAAFRMRIQSAFEGMSVAGPSGSYEYFARSASGKVADARATSPAPAEVVVALLSADGDGTANEA
;
A
#
# COMPACT_ATOMS: atom_id res chain seq x y z
N ASN A 1 9.17 12.68 0.92
CA ASN A 1 7.84 13.27 1.17
C ASN A 1 6.79 12.38 0.52
N VAL A 2 5.74 11.96 1.24
CA VAL A 2 4.73 11.02 0.72
C VAL A 2 3.94 11.69 -0.40
N GLN A 3 3.88 11.05 -1.58
CA GLN A 3 3.14 11.54 -2.74
C GLN A 3 1.81 10.81 -2.88
N ARG A 4 0.83 11.52 -3.45
CA ARG A 4 -0.47 10.93 -3.77
C ARG A 4 -0.31 9.91 -4.90
N LEU A 5 -0.88 8.71 -4.74
CA LEU A 5 -0.83 7.65 -5.72
C LEU A 5 -1.93 7.79 -6.78
N VAL A 6 -1.59 7.40 -8.00
CA VAL A 6 -2.52 7.16 -9.10
C VAL A 6 -3.00 5.71 -8.98
N ILE A 7 -4.32 5.50 -9.04
CA ILE A 7 -4.94 4.16 -9.09
C ILE A 7 -5.12 3.73 -10.55
N THR A 8 -5.63 4.65 -11.37
CA THR A 8 -5.84 4.46 -12.81
C THR A 8 -5.25 5.65 -13.54
N GLU A 9 -4.38 5.37 -14.51
CA GLU A 9 -3.75 6.40 -15.34
C GLU A 9 -4.77 7.21 -16.13
N ALA A 10 -4.42 8.46 -16.44
CA ALA A 10 -5.22 9.27 -17.34
C ALA A 10 -5.15 8.71 -18.77
N THR A 11 -6.25 8.87 -19.51
CA THR A 11 -6.28 8.70 -20.97
C THR A 11 -6.44 10.07 -21.63
N GLU A 12 -6.43 10.14 -22.97
CA GLU A 12 -6.67 11.39 -23.70
C GLU A 12 -8.01 12.05 -23.34
N THR A 13 -9.00 11.24 -22.98
CA THR A 13 -10.39 11.68 -22.75
C THR A 13 -10.86 11.50 -21.31
N THR A 14 -10.03 10.94 -20.42
CA THR A 14 -10.43 10.62 -19.05
C THR A 14 -9.31 10.97 -18.07
N PRO A 15 -9.58 11.82 -17.05
CA PRO A 15 -8.59 12.13 -16.02
C PRO A 15 -8.16 10.89 -15.22
N ALA A 16 -6.97 10.96 -14.65
CA ALA A 16 -6.46 9.93 -13.74
C ALA A 16 -7.37 9.80 -12.50
N VAL A 17 -7.53 8.57 -12.02
CA VAL A 17 -8.16 8.29 -10.73
C VAL A 17 -7.08 8.24 -9.67
N MET A 18 -7.20 9.09 -8.66
CA MET A 18 -6.22 9.20 -7.58
C MET A 18 -6.69 8.45 -6.33
N GLU A 19 -5.76 8.10 -5.44
CA GLU A 19 -6.11 7.57 -4.12
C GLU A 19 -6.96 8.55 -3.30
N SER A 20 -7.77 8.01 -2.40
CA SER A 20 -8.63 8.80 -1.52
C SER A 20 -7.83 9.60 -0.48
N ASP A 21 -8.42 10.67 0.04
CA ASP A 21 -7.82 11.48 1.11
C ASP A 21 -7.57 10.66 2.39
N ALA A 22 -8.42 9.67 2.67
CA ALA A 22 -8.25 8.80 3.82
C ALA A 22 -7.01 7.91 3.66
N ALA A 23 -6.85 7.27 2.49
CA ALA A 23 -5.68 6.46 2.18
C ALA A 23 -4.39 7.28 2.19
N PHE A 24 -4.41 8.45 1.55
CA PHE A 24 -3.26 9.36 1.52
C PHE A 24 -2.86 9.84 2.93
N ARG A 25 -3.85 10.24 3.75
CA ARG A 25 -3.60 10.66 5.15
C ARG A 25 -2.99 9.53 5.97
N MET A 26 -3.49 8.31 5.85
CA MET A 26 -2.97 7.16 6.58
C MET A 26 -1.50 6.91 6.22
N ARG A 27 -1.16 6.95 4.93
CA ARG A 27 0.22 6.77 4.46
C ARG A 27 1.17 7.85 4.99
N ILE A 28 0.73 9.10 5.04
CA ILE A 28 1.49 10.20 5.64
C ILE A 28 1.79 9.91 7.12
N GLN A 29 0.79 9.49 7.88
CA GLN A 29 0.97 9.19 9.30
C GLN A 29 1.93 8.02 9.52
N SER A 30 1.83 6.97 8.69
CA SER A 30 2.73 5.81 8.73
C SER A 30 4.12 6.04 8.12
N ALA A 31 4.43 7.21 7.59
CA ALA A 31 5.70 7.45 6.89
C ALA A 31 6.93 7.19 7.78
N PHE A 32 6.82 7.41 9.09
CA PHE A 32 7.89 7.11 10.05
C PHE A 32 8.15 5.62 10.20
N GLU A 33 7.15 4.76 9.97
CA GLU A 33 7.34 3.31 9.95
C GLU A 33 8.34 2.89 8.86
N GLY A 34 8.37 3.62 7.73
CA GLY A 34 9.32 3.40 6.65
C GLY A 34 10.78 3.77 6.96
N MET A 35 11.07 4.41 8.11
CA MET A 35 12.43 4.78 8.49
C MET A 35 13.18 3.64 9.20
N SER A 36 12.45 2.65 9.73
CA SER A 36 13.06 1.51 10.42
C SER A 36 13.61 0.49 9.44
N VAL A 37 14.86 0.09 9.66
CA VAL A 37 15.53 -0.98 8.87
C VAL A 37 15.43 -2.34 9.58
N ALA A 38 15.00 -2.36 10.85
CA ALA A 38 14.89 -3.58 11.65
C ALA A 38 13.71 -4.50 11.24
N GLY A 39 12.89 -4.08 10.27
CA GLY A 39 11.74 -4.84 9.79
C GLY A 39 10.61 -5.02 10.81
N PRO A 40 10.15 -3.98 11.54
CA PRO A 40 8.89 -4.08 12.28
C PRO A 40 7.72 -4.25 11.28
N SER A 41 6.60 -4.79 11.76
CA SER A 41 5.40 -5.02 10.93
C SER A 41 4.95 -3.74 10.22
N GLY A 42 4.99 -2.59 10.90
CA GLY A 42 4.62 -1.30 10.34
C GLY A 42 5.43 -0.91 9.10
N SER A 43 6.72 -1.24 9.03
CA SER A 43 7.55 -0.96 7.87
C SER A 43 7.07 -1.72 6.64
N TYR A 44 6.84 -3.03 6.78
CA TYR A 44 6.31 -3.86 5.69
C TYR A 44 4.94 -3.37 5.21
N GLU A 45 4.05 -3.06 6.15
CA GLU A 45 2.71 -2.55 5.84
C GLU A 45 2.76 -1.19 5.12
N TYR A 46 3.62 -0.28 5.58
CA TYR A 46 3.81 1.03 4.94
C TYR A 46 4.33 0.91 3.51
N PHE A 47 5.38 0.10 3.30
CA PHE A 47 5.95 -0.10 1.97
C PHE A 47 4.97 -0.79 1.04
N ALA A 48 4.25 -1.81 1.53
CA ALA A 48 3.22 -2.49 0.75
C ALA A 48 2.11 -1.54 0.27
N ARG A 49 1.52 -0.75 1.18
CA ARG A 49 0.49 0.25 0.83
C ARG A 49 1.02 1.38 -0.05
N SER A 50 2.32 1.65 0.03
CA SER A 50 2.95 2.71 -0.77
C SER A 50 3.42 2.27 -2.14
N ALA A 51 3.42 0.96 -2.42
CA ALA A 51 3.88 0.41 -3.69
C ALA A 51 2.91 0.73 -4.85
N SER A 52 1.59 0.77 -4.57
CA SER A 52 0.58 1.02 -5.59
C SER A 52 -0.71 1.56 -4.98
N GLY A 53 -1.39 2.48 -5.68
CA GLY A 53 -2.72 2.97 -5.29
C GLY A 53 -3.80 1.90 -5.33
N LYS A 54 -3.51 0.74 -5.94
CA LYS A 54 -4.39 -0.42 -6.00
C LYS A 54 -4.36 -1.30 -4.75
N VAL A 55 -3.48 -1.02 -3.79
CA VAL A 55 -3.47 -1.72 -2.50
C VAL A 55 -4.45 -1.02 -1.56
N ALA A 56 -5.58 -1.66 -1.30
CA ALA A 56 -6.58 -1.14 -0.35
C ALA A 56 -6.09 -1.27 1.10
N ASP A 57 -5.49 -2.41 1.42
CA ASP A 57 -4.96 -2.70 2.75
C ASP A 57 -3.78 -3.67 2.69
N ALA A 58 -2.92 -3.61 3.71
CA ALA A 58 -1.81 -4.56 3.85
C ALA A 58 -1.59 -4.89 5.33
N ARG A 59 -1.30 -6.17 5.60
CA ARG A 59 -0.98 -6.69 6.92
C ARG A 59 0.28 -7.52 6.89
N ALA A 60 1.22 -7.23 7.79
CA ALA A 60 2.43 -8.02 7.96
C ALA A 60 2.36 -8.86 9.23
N THR A 61 2.69 -10.15 9.11
CA THR A 61 2.76 -11.09 10.22
C THR A 61 4.01 -11.97 10.08
N SER A 62 4.45 -12.58 11.18
CA SER A 62 5.60 -13.48 11.20
C SER A 62 5.20 -14.76 11.94
N PRO A 63 4.83 -15.83 11.20
CA PRO A 63 4.39 -17.08 11.82
C PRO A 63 5.56 -17.86 12.45
N ALA A 64 6.79 -17.64 11.97
CA ALA A 64 8.01 -18.23 12.49
C ALA A 64 9.19 -17.24 12.39
N PRO A 65 10.27 -17.44 13.18
CA PRO A 65 11.46 -16.62 13.07
C PRO A 65 12.01 -16.58 11.64
N ALA A 66 12.36 -15.38 11.16
CA ALA A 66 12.84 -15.12 9.80
C ALA A 66 11.84 -15.44 8.67
N GLU A 67 10.55 -15.64 8.99
CA GLU A 67 9.48 -15.76 8.02
C GLU A 67 8.55 -14.55 8.13
N VAL A 68 8.32 -13.84 7.02
CA VAL A 68 7.42 -12.69 6.95
C VAL A 68 6.37 -12.96 5.89
N VAL A 69 5.10 -12.88 6.30
CA VAL A 69 3.94 -12.97 5.42
C VAL A 69 3.29 -11.60 5.36
N VAL A 70 3.24 -11.03 4.14
CA VAL A 70 2.53 -9.78 3.85
C VAL A 70 1.28 -10.11 3.05
N ALA A 71 0.12 -9.98 3.68
CA ALA A 71 -1.17 -10.16 3.02
C ALA A 71 -1.64 -8.83 2.44
N LEU A 72 -2.04 -8.85 1.17
CA LEU A 72 -2.51 -7.68 0.42
C LEU A 72 -4.00 -7.81 0.11
N LEU A 73 -4.73 -6.71 0.25
CA LEU A 73 -6.10 -6.56 -0.22
C LEU A 73 -6.10 -5.63 -1.43
N SER A 74 -6.67 -6.08 -2.54
CA SER A 74 -6.84 -5.25 -3.73
C SER A 74 -7.93 -4.20 -3.52
N ALA A 75 -7.73 -3.01 -4.08
CA ALA A 75 -8.78 -2.00 -4.22
C ALA A 75 -9.69 -2.27 -5.42
N ASP A 76 -9.28 -3.16 -6.33
CA ASP A 76 -10.04 -3.52 -7.52
C ASP A 76 -10.97 -4.72 -7.23
N GLY A 77 -12.13 -4.73 -7.90
CA GLY A 77 -13.02 -5.88 -7.96
C GLY A 77 -13.53 -6.36 -6.59
N ASP A 78 -13.32 -7.65 -6.29
CA ASP A 78 -13.76 -8.31 -5.07
C ASP A 78 -12.70 -8.32 -3.95
N GLY A 79 -11.59 -7.59 -4.13
CA GLY A 79 -10.48 -7.55 -3.19
C GLY A 79 -9.39 -8.59 -3.44
N THR A 80 -9.59 -9.51 -4.40
CA THR A 80 -8.54 -10.46 -4.80
C THR A 80 -7.39 -9.72 -5.50
N ALA A 81 -6.18 -9.83 -4.96
CA ALA A 81 -4.99 -9.34 -5.63
C ALA A 81 -4.63 -10.24 -6.82
N ASN A 82 -4.25 -9.63 -7.94
CA ASN A 82 -3.71 -10.38 -9.07
C ASN A 82 -2.24 -10.72 -8.82
N GLU A 83 -1.76 -11.77 -9.51
CA GLU A 83 -0.31 -11.93 -9.70
C GLU A 83 0.19 -10.82 -10.62
N ALA A 84 1.39 -10.30 -10.33
CA ALA A 84 2.00 -9.18 -11.03
C ALA A 84 2.40 -9.52 -12.47
#